data_AF-A0A2W6BE51-F1
#
_entry.id   AF-A0A2W6BE51-F1
#
_cell.length_a   1.000
_cell.length_b   1.000
_cell.length_c   1.000
_cell.angle_alpha   90.00
_cell.angle_beta   90.00
_cell.angle_gamma   90.00
#
_symmetry.space_group_name_H-M   'P 1'
#
loop_
_entity.id
_entity.type
_entity.pdbx_description
1 polymer ?
#
loop_
_entity_poly.entity_id
_entity_poly.type
_entity_poly.pdbx_seq_one_letter_code
_entity_poly.pdbx_strand_id
1 'polypeptide(L)'
;MRRRPGFDFGYTAISAIIYVTAIIVFATFFITAQGPTPANPKGSEAYRAGILLPALAALLTGFALLLGLANLARVHLGRIQRQERNWPYSVALLLSAVLTVAVGTVVGGSGPNSAGAAWIFNNVYQPLGSTFYSLLAFFIAAAAFRALRARTVEMTILTVVALIVVLGQAPVFQLDQLNWMAAIKDWIVQYPALAAIRGIALGVSLGIIATSARLLLGIDRQYLS
;
A
#
# COMPACT_ATOMS: atom_id res chain seq x y z
N MET A 1 17.34 32.96 -23.50
CA MET A 1 16.38 31.99 -24.10
C MET A 1 16.21 30.81 -23.15
N ARG A 2 15.12 30.77 -22.38
CA ARG A 2 14.79 29.62 -21.51
C ARG A 2 14.31 28.48 -22.42
N ARG A 3 15.11 27.41 -22.54
CA ARG A 3 14.66 26.16 -23.21
C ARG A 3 13.36 25.74 -22.55
N ARG A 4 12.29 25.60 -23.34
CA ARG A 4 11.04 24.97 -22.85
C ARG A 4 11.42 23.57 -22.36
N PRO A 5 11.22 23.23 -21.08
CA PRO A 5 11.50 21.88 -20.62
C PRO A 5 10.49 20.95 -21.31
N GLY A 6 11.03 19.95 -22.01
CA GLY A 6 10.23 18.96 -22.74
C GLY A 6 9.36 18.16 -21.77
N PHE A 7 8.18 17.76 -22.25
CA PHE A 7 7.30 16.82 -21.57
C PHE A 7 8.08 15.52 -21.31
N ASP A 8 8.43 15.24 -20.05
CA ASP A 8 9.04 13.97 -19.69
C ASP A 8 7.94 12.91 -19.63
N PHE A 9 7.75 12.24 -20.78
CA PHE A 9 6.73 11.22 -21.00
C PHE A 9 6.76 10.10 -19.94
N GLY A 10 7.91 9.84 -19.32
CA GLY A 10 8.04 8.82 -18.29
C GLY A 10 7.25 9.16 -17.02
N TYR A 11 7.43 10.37 -16.48
CA TYR A 11 6.78 10.77 -15.23
C TYR A 11 5.28 10.99 -15.39
N THR A 12 4.85 11.52 -16.53
CA THR A 12 3.43 11.76 -16.81
C THR A 12 2.67 10.46 -17.04
N ALA A 13 3.29 9.46 -17.69
CA ALA A 13 2.70 8.14 -17.83
C ALA A 13 2.56 7.43 -16.47
N ILE A 14 3.60 7.47 -15.62
CA ILE A 14 3.55 6.85 -14.28
C ILE A 14 2.47 7.51 -13.41
N SER A 15 2.43 8.85 -13.37
CA SER A 15 1.42 9.56 -12.56
C SER A 15 0.00 9.35 -13.08
N ALA A 16 -0.21 9.23 -14.40
CA ALA A 16 -1.50 8.89 -14.99
C ALA A 16 -1.96 7.50 -14.58
N ILE A 17 -1.06 6.51 -14.63
CA ILE A 17 -1.38 5.14 -14.21
C ILE A 17 -1.73 5.11 -12.72
N ILE A 18 -0.97 5.78 -11.87
CA ILE A 18 -1.25 5.86 -10.43
C ILE A 18 -2.60 6.54 -10.17
N TYR A 19 -2.90 7.62 -10.88
CA TYR A 19 -4.17 8.34 -10.77
C TYR A 19 -5.36 7.42 -11.11
N VAL A 20 -5.30 6.75 -12.26
CA VAL A 20 -6.36 5.83 -12.70
C VAL A 20 -6.49 4.64 -11.74
N THR A 21 -5.37 4.06 -11.31
CA THR A 21 -5.38 2.96 -10.34
C THR A 21 -6.01 3.37 -9.02
N ALA A 22 -5.71 4.56 -8.51
CA ALA A 22 -6.27 5.08 -7.28
C ALA A 22 -7.78 5.33 -7.39
N ILE A 23 -8.26 5.84 -8.52
CA ILE A 23 -9.71 5.98 -8.79
C ILE A 23 -10.38 4.62 -8.82
N ILE A 24 -9.77 3.63 -9.47
CA ILE A 24 -10.32 2.26 -9.53
C ILE A 24 -10.44 1.67 -8.12
N VAL A 25 -9.39 1.77 -7.31
CA VAL A 25 -9.40 1.28 -5.92
C VAL A 25 -10.46 2.01 -5.08
N PHE A 26 -10.56 3.33 -5.24
CA PHE A 26 -11.57 4.15 -4.59
C PHE A 26 -12.99 3.74 -4.99
N ALA A 27 -13.25 3.56 -6.29
CA ALA A 27 -14.55 3.11 -6.79
C ALA A 27 -14.89 1.69 -6.30
N THR A 28 -13.90 0.80 -6.29
CA THR A 28 -14.07 -0.59 -5.83
C THR A 28 -14.52 -0.65 -4.37
N PHE A 29 -14.02 0.26 -3.53
CA PHE A 29 -14.45 0.36 -2.12
C PHE A 29 -15.96 0.56 -1.97
N PHE A 30 -16.59 1.40 -2.81
CA PHE A 30 -18.03 1.65 -2.76
C PHE A 30 -18.85 0.57 -3.47
N ILE A 31 -18.33 0.01 -4.57
CA ILE A 31 -19.04 -0.98 -5.39
C ILE A 31 -19.11 -2.34 -4.67
N THR A 32 -18.00 -2.79 -4.08
CA THR A 32 -17.93 -4.11 -3.41
C THR A 32 -18.77 -4.16 -2.13
N ALA A 33 -19.07 -3.00 -1.54
CA ALA A 33 -19.92 -2.90 -0.35
C ALA A 33 -21.40 -3.19 -0.62
N GLN A 34 -21.85 -3.26 -1.88
CA GLN A 34 -23.24 -3.46 -2.28
C GLN A 34 -23.43 -4.78 -3.04
N GLY A 35 -23.15 -5.91 -2.38
CA GLY A 35 -23.31 -7.25 -2.97
C GLY A 35 -24.73 -7.54 -3.47
N PRO A 36 -24.92 -8.51 -4.38
CA PRO A 36 -26.23 -8.85 -4.92
C PRO A 36 -27.16 -9.34 -3.81
N THR A 37 -28.28 -8.65 -3.63
CA THR A 37 -29.35 -9.06 -2.72
C THR A 37 -30.59 -9.47 -3.54
N PRO A 38 -31.47 -10.33 -3.00
CA PRO A 38 -32.71 -10.71 -3.68
C PRO A 38 -33.59 -9.51 -4.07
N ALA A 39 -33.44 -8.38 -3.39
CA ALA A 39 -34.17 -7.13 -3.64
C ALA A 39 -33.55 -6.24 -4.74
N ASN A 40 -32.32 -6.52 -5.19
CA ASN A 40 -31.64 -5.73 -6.24
C ASN A 40 -30.91 -6.62 -7.26
N PRO A 41 -31.62 -7.15 -8.27
CA PRO A 41 -31.01 -7.98 -9.31
C PRO A 41 -30.02 -7.21 -10.21
N LYS A 42 -30.14 -5.88 -10.33
CA LYS A 42 -29.16 -5.02 -11.02
C LYS A 42 -27.84 -4.88 -10.25
N GLY A 43 -27.81 -5.27 -8.96
CA GLY A 43 -26.58 -5.39 -8.17
C GLY A 43 -25.59 -6.40 -8.75
N SER A 44 -26.04 -7.32 -9.62
CA SER A 44 -25.15 -8.25 -10.31
C SER A 44 -24.19 -7.57 -11.28
N GLU A 45 -24.59 -6.50 -11.98
CA GLU A 45 -23.72 -5.77 -12.91
C GLU A 45 -22.67 -4.94 -12.18
N ALA A 46 -23.08 -4.24 -11.12
CA ALA A 46 -22.16 -3.50 -10.25
C ALA A 46 -21.18 -4.45 -9.56
N TYR A 47 -21.65 -5.59 -9.05
CA TYR A 47 -20.80 -6.61 -8.45
C TYR A 47 -19.80 -7.20 -9.46
N ARG A 48 -20.22 -7.45 -10.70
CA ARG A 48 -19.31 -7.87 -11.79
C ARG A 48 -18.26 -6.81 -12.09
N ALA A 49 -18.62 -5.53 -12.11
CA ALA A 49 -17.66 -4.44 -12.23
C ALA A 49 -16.67 -4.42 -11.06
N GLY A 50 -17.13 -4.69 -9.83
CA GLY A 50 -16.28 -4.84 -8.63
C GLY A 50 -15.23 -5.96 -8.75
N ILE A 51 -15.47 -6.98 -9.58
CA ILE A 51 -14.50 -8.06 -9.86
C ILE A 51 -13.53 -7.66 -10.98
N LEU A 52 -14.00 -6.96 -12.02
CA LEU A 52 -13.19 -6.59 -13.18
C LEU A 52 -12.25 -5.41 -12.91
N LEU A 53 -12.67 -4.47 -12.07
CA LEU A 53 -11.92 -3.27 -11.73
C LEU A 53 -10.54 -3.60 -11.10
N PRO A 54 -10.43 -4.48 -10.09
CA PRO A 54 -9.13 -4.95 -9.58
C PRO A 54 -8.22 -5.58 -10.63
N ALA A 55 -8.78 -6.34 -11.58
CA ALA A 55 -7.98 -6.95 -12.64
C ALA A 55 -7.36 -5.90 -13.58
N LEU A 56 -8.13 -4.86 -13.94
CA LEU A 56 -7.62 -3.72 -14.71
C LEU A 56 -6.56 -2.94 -13.92
N ALA A 57 -6.78 -2.73 -12.62
CA ALA A 57 -5.80 -2.12 -11.74
C ALA A 57 -4.50 -2.94 -11.68
N ALA A 58 -4.57 -4.27 -11.66
CA ALA A 58 -3.40 -5.15 -11.68
C ALA A 58 -2.61 -5.03 -12.99
N LEU A 59 -3.29 -4.96 -14.14
CA LEU A 59 -2.65 -4.73 -15.44
C LEU A 59 -1.93 -3.37 -15.49
N LEU A 60 -2.63 -2.31 -15.07
CA LEU A 60 -2.07 -0.97 -14.95
C LEU A 60 -0.84 -0.94 -14.03
N THR A 61 -0.92 -1.62 -12.88
CA THR A 61 0.20 -1.75 -11.93
C THR A 61 1.39 -2.46 -12.58
N GLY A 62 1.15 -3.48 -13.42
CA GLY A 62 2.20 -4.13 -14.21
C GLY A 62 2.93 -3.15 -15.13
N PHE A 63 2.20 -2.32 -15.87
CA PHE A 63 2.80 -1.25 -16.70
C PHE A 63 3.54 -0.20 -15.86
N ALA A 64 2.98 0.19 -14.70
CA ALA A 64 3.64 1.10 -13.78
C ALA A 64 4.97 0.54 -13.26
N LEU A 65 5.03 -0.77 -12.97
CA LEU A 65 6.27 -1.43 -12.55
C LEU A 65 7.34 -1.37 -13.65
N LEU A 66 6.98 -1.64 -14.91
CA LEU A 66 7.90 -1.54 -16.04
C LEU A 66 8.42 -0.11 -16.23
N LEU A 67 7.54 0.88 -16.19
CA LEU A 67 7.91 2.29 -16.29
C LEU A 67 8.76 2.74 -15.09
N GLY A 68 8.44 2.26 -13.89
CA GLY A 68 9.19 2.51 -12.67
C GLY A 68 10.62 1.96 -12.77
N LEU A 69 10.79 0.74 -13.25
CA LEU A 69 12.10 0.14 -13.49
C LEU A 69 12.87 0.87 -14.58
N ALA A 70 12.21 1.24 -15.68
CA ALA A 70 12.83 2.04 -16.75
C ALA A 70 13.26 3.42 -16.25
N ASN A 71 12.46 4.07 -15.40
CA ASN A 71 12.79 5.35 -14.80
C ASN A 71 13.97 5.22 -13.83
N LEU A 72 13.97 4.18 -12.99
CA LEU A 72 15.08 3.87 -12.09
C LEU A 72 16.38 3.69 -12.87
N ALA A 73 16.36 2.86 -13.92
CA ALA A 73 17.50 2.64 -14.80
C ALA A 73 17.99 3.96 -15.42
N ARG A 74 17.09 4.75 -16.02
CA ARG A 74 17.44 6.03 -16.65
C ARG A 74 18.11 6.99 -15.67
N VAL A 75 17.52 7.17 -14.48
CA VAL A 75 18.04 8.10 -13.46
C VAL A 75 19.41 7.65 -12.98
N HIS A 76 19.55 6.39 -12.57
CA HIS A 76 20.79 5.90 -11.99
C HIS A 76 21.90 5.72 -13.03
N LEU A 77 21.59 5.35 -14.27
CA LEU A 77 22.56 5.37 -15.37
C LEU A 77 23.06 6.79 -15.65
N GLY A 78 22.16 7.79 -15.63
CA GLY A 78 22.55 9.19 -15.75
C GLY A 78 23.53 9.64 -14.65
N ARG A 79 23.27 9.25 -13.39
CA ARG A 79 24.18 9.53 -12.26
C ARG A 79 25.55 8.90 -12.43
N ILE A 80 25.61 7.67 -12.97
CA ILE A 80 26.86 6.96 -13.24
C ILE A 80 27.64 7.64 -14.36
N GLN A 81 26.98 7.96 -15.47
CA GLN A 81 27.62 8.63 -16.62
C GLN A 81 28.19 10.00 -16.26
N ARG A 82 27.48 10.75 -15.40
CA ARG A 82 27.89 12.07 -14.93
C ARG A 82 28.85 12.03 -13.73
N GLN A 83 29.19 10.83 -13.24
CA GLN A 83 30.00 10.62 -12.04
C GLN A 83 29.56 11.47 -10.85
N GLU A 84 28.24 11.53 -10.62
CA GLU A 84 27.70 12.32 -9.52
C GLU A 84 28.18 11.79 -8.16
N ARG A 85 28.14 12.65 -7.14
CA ARG A 85 28.46 12.24 -5.77
C ARG A 85 27.57 11.05 -5.38
N ASN A 86 28.19 9.96 -4.90
CA ASN A 86 27.54 8.69 -4.56
C ASN A 86 27.14 7.79 -5.76
N TRP A 87 27.71 7.99 -6.96
CA TRP A 87 27.49 7.11 -8.11
C TRP A 87 27.78 5.61 -7.86
N PRO A 88 28.73 5.18 -6.99
CA PRO A 88 28.95 3.74 -6.76
C PRO A 88 27.71 3.04 -6.17
N TYR A 89 26.92 3.73 -5.35
CA TYR A 89 25.66 3.19 -4.83
C TYR A 89 24.60 3.02 -5.93
N SER A 90 24.65 3.85 -6.97
CA SER A 90 23.79 3.68 -8.15
C SER A 90 24.16 2.43 -8.94
N VAL A 91 25.47 2.09 -9.02
CA VAL A 91 25.91 0.83 -9.62
C VAL A 91 25.43 -0.36 -8.80
N ALA A 92 25.62 -0.33 -7.47
CA ALA A 92 25.17 -1.40 -6.59
C ALA A 92 23.65 -1.66 -6.72
N LEU A 93 22.85 -0.59 -6.84
CA LEU A 93 21.41 -0.68 -7.04
C LEU A 93 21.03 -1.30 -8.39
N LEU A 94 21.66 -0.86 -9.48
CA LEU A 94 21.35 -1.41 -10.81
C LEU A 94 21.80 -2.87 -10.92
N LEU A 95 22.97 -3.21 -10.35
CA LEU A 95 23.42 -4.59 -10.28
C LEU A 95 22.47 -5.46 -9.47
N SER A 96 22.02 -5.01 -8.30
CA SER A 96 21.07 -5.79 -7.48
C SER A 96 19.72 -5.97 -8.17
N ALA A 97 19.23 -4.96 -8.90
CA ALA A 97 18.03 -5.07 -9.71
C ALA A 97 18.17 -6.13 -10.83
N VAL A 98 19.28 -6.09 -11.58
CA VAL A 98 19.56 -7.08 -12.63
C VAL A 98 19.72 -8.48 -12.06
N LEU A 99 20.48 -8.63 -10.96
CA LEU A 99 20.67 -9.92 -10.28
C LEU A 99 19.34 -10.50 -9.79
N THR A 100 18.45 -9.66 -9.26
CA THR A 100 17.13 -10.10 -8.79
C THR A 100 16.30 -10.67 -9.94
N VAL A 101 16.27 -9.99 -11.08
CA VAL A 101 15.55 -10.47 -12.27
C VAL A 101 16.21 -11.72 -12.85
N ALA A 102 17.54 -11.76 -12.94
CA ALA A 102 18.28 -12.90 -13.47
C ALA A 102 18.07 -14.16 -12.62
N VAL A 103 18.27 -14.07 -11.30
CA VAL A 103 18.07 -15.20 -10.38
C VAL A 103 16.61 -15.65 -10.40
N GLY A 104 15.64 -14.72 -10.36
CA GLY A 104 14.22 -15.05 -10.38
C GLY A 104 13.72 -15.68 -11.68
N THR A 105 14.44 -15.55 -12.80
CA THR A 105 14.02 -16.09 -14.11
C THR A 105 14.81 -17.32 -14.55
N VAL A 106 16.08 -17.42 -14.13
CA VAL A 106 17.01 -18.49 -14.55
C VAL A 106 17.01 -19.66 -13.56
N VAL A 107 16.85 -19.40 -12.25
CA VAL A 107 16.98 -20.44 -11.22
C VAL A 107 15.63 -21.07 -10.90
N GLY A 108 15.45 -22.33 -11.29
CA GLY A 108 14.26 -23.12 -10.94
C GLY A 108 12.99 -22.72 -11.70
N GLY A 109 13.15 -22.31 -12.97
CA GLY A 109 12.04 -21.95 -13.87
C GLY A 109 11.79 -20.45 -13.96
N SER A 110 10.91 -20.06 -14.88
CA SER A 110 10.55 -18.65 -15.11
C SER A 110 9.20 -18.34 -14.47
N GLY A 111 9.16 -17.32 -13.62
CA GLY A 111 7.92 -16.78 -13.07
C GLY A 111 8.00 -16.52 -11.56
N PRO A 112 6.92 -15.97 -10.97
CA PRO A 112 6.87 -15.58 -9.55
C PRO A 112 7.06 -16.74 -8.57
N ASN A 113 6.80 -17.97 -9.02
CA ASN A 113 6.92 -19.20 -8.23
C ASN A 113 8.22 -19.96 -8.50
N SER A 114 9.19 -19.34 -9.17
CA SER A 114 10.50 -19.97 -9.40
C SER A 114 11.25 -20.16 -8.08
N ALA A 115 12.11 -21.17 -8.02
CA ALA A 115 12.93 -21.41 -6.83
C ALA A 115 13.85 -20.21 -6.53
N GLY A 116 14.36 -19.54 -7.57
CA GLY A 116 15.17 -18.33 -7.44
C GLY A 116 14.38 -17.15 -6.85
N ALA A 117 13.17 -16.91 -7.33
CA ALA A 117 12.31 -15.85 -6.80
C ALA A 117 11.92 -16.13 -5.34
N ALA A 118 11.55 -17.37 -5.01
CA ALA A 118 11.23 -17.79 -3.65
C ALA A 118 12.43 -17.65 -2.71
N TRP A 119 13.64 -18.00 -3.18
CA TRP A 119 14.85 -17.85 -2.38
C TRP A 119 15.13 -16.38 -2.04
N ILE A 120 15.07 -15.48 -3.03
CA ILE A 120 15.24 -14.03 -2.81
C ILE A 120 14.15 -13.52 -1.86
N PHE A 121 12.91 -13.95 -2.06
CA PHE A 121 11.80 -13.53 -1.21
C PHE A 121 12.03 -13.92 0.25
N ASN A 122 12.35 -15.19 0.52
CA ASN A 122 12.50 -15.71 1.88
C ASN A 122 13.79 -15.22 2.57
N ASN A 123 14.87 -14.99 1.82
CA ASN A 123 16.19 -14.68 2.41
C ASN A 123 16.55 -13.19 2.38
N VAL A 124 15.95 -12.41 1.48
CA VAL A 124 16.27 -10.99 1.33
C VAL A 124 15.04 -10.13 1.65
N TYR A 125 13.95 -10.32 0.91
CA TYR A 125 12.79 -9.46 1.05
C TYR A 125 12.08 -9.63 2.41
N GLN A 126 11.80 -10.86 2.83
CA GLN A 126 11.07 -11.16 4.05
C GLN A 126 11.83 -10.75 5.33
N PRO A 127 13.15 -10.97 5.47
CA PRO A 127 13.89 -10.50 6.63
C PRO A 127 13.98 -8.97 6.68
N LEU A 128 14.24 -8.31 5.55
CA LEU A 128 14.24 -6.84 5.48
C LEU A 128 12.85 -6.27 5.80
N GLY A 129 11.77 -6.88 5.29
CA GLY A 129 10.41 -6.52 5.65
C GLY A 129 10.17 -6.66 7.16
N SER A 130 10.60 -7.78 7.74
CA SER A 130 10.47 -8.05 9.18
C SER A 130 11.19 -7.02 10.05
N THR A 131 12.37 -6.54 9.66
CA THR A 131 13.07 -5.48 10.43
C THR A 131 12.30 -4.16 10.36
N PHE A 132 11.78 -3.78 9.19
CA PHE A 132 10.91 -2.59 9.07
C PHE A 132 9.63 -2.73 9.89
N TYR A 133 8.94 -3.87 9.84
CA TYR A 133 7.74 -4.10 10.64
C TYR A 133 8.04 -4.15 12.14
N SER A 134 9.19 -4.69 12.55
CA SER A 134 9.63 -4.67 13.96
C SER A 134 9.86 -3.24 14.45
N LEU A 135 10.51 -2.40 13.64
CA LEU A 135 10.69 -0.99 13.96
C LEU A 135 9.35 -0.25 14.03
N LEU A 136 8.45 -0.51 13.08
CA LEU A 136 7.11 0.08 13.08
C LEU A 136 6.33 -0.34 14.34
N ALA A 137 6.35 -1.62 14.70
CA ALA A 137 5.70 -2.13 15.91
C ALA A 137 6.28 -1.47 17.17
N PHE A 138 7.61 -1.36 17.26
CA PHE A 138 8.28 -0.66 18.35
C PHE A 138 7.87 0.82 18.43
N PHE A 139 7.83 1.53 17.30
CA PHE A 139 7.41 2.94 17.27
C PHE A 139 5.93 3.13 17.62
N ILE A 140 5.04 2.25 17.14
CA ILE A 140 3.63 2.26 17.51
C ILE A 140 3.48 2.04 19.01
N ALA A 141 4.18 1.05 19.58
CA ALA A 141 4.15 0.79 21.02
C ALA A 141 4.71 1.97 21.83
N ALA A 142 5.81 2.58 21.40
CA ALA A 142 6.40 3.75 22.05
C ALA A 142 5.48 4.98 21.98
N ALA A 143 4.83 5.21 20.83
CA ALA A 143 3.85 6.27 20.66
C ALA A 143 2.60 6.02 21.51
N ALA A 144 2.09 4.79 21.52
CA ALA A 144 0.97 4.38 22.35
C ALA A 144 1.29 4.56 23.84
N PHE A 145 2.46 4.12 24.32
CA PHE A 145 2.88 4.34 25.71
C PHE A 145 2.92 5.83 26.06
N ARG A 146 3.45 6.67 25.17
CA ARG A 146 3.46 8.12 25.35
C ARG A 146 2.05 8.70 25.39
N ALA A 147 1.16 8.24 24.53
CA ALA A 147 -0.24 8.66 24.47
C ALA A 147 -1.02 8.23 25.72
N LEU A 148 -0.89 6.98 26.16
CA LEU A 148 -1.49 6.45 27.39
C LEU A 148 -0.98 7.20 28.64
N ARG A 149 0.30 7.62 28.64
CA ARG A 149 0.87 8.44 29.71
C ARG A 149 0.35 9.86 29.76
N ALA A 150 -0.27 10.39 28.69
CA ALA A 150 -0.77 11.77 28.65
C ALA A 150 -1.91 12.05 29.68
N ARG A 151 -2.41 11.01 30.37
CA ARG A 151 -3.40 11.08 31.46
C ARG A 151 -4.62 11.94 31.15
N THR A 152 -5.06 11.92 29.89
CA THR A 152 -6.30 12.58 29.49
C THR A 152 -7.49 11.63 29.64
N VAL A 153 -8.70 12.20 29.72
CA VAL A 153 -9.93 11.42 29.83
C VAL A 153 -10.13 10.56 28.58
N GLU A 154 -9.83 11.10 27.41
CA GLU A 154 -9.92 10.40 26.12
C GLU A 154 -9.01 9.18 26.09
N MET A 155 -7.76 9.32 26.53
CA MET A 155 -6.80 8.20 26.56
C MET A 155 -7.23 7.13 27.55
N THR A 156 -7.84 7.50 28.67
CA THR A 156 -8.40 6.54 29.63
C THR A 156 -9.53 5.73 28.99
N ILE A 157 -10.45 6.40 28.29
CA ILE A 157 -11.53 5.73 27.55
C ILE A 157 -10.95 4.78 26.50
N LEU A 158 -9.99 5.24 25.70
CA LEU A 158 -9.33 4.40 24.69
C LEU A 158 -8.63 3.19 25.30
N THR A 159 -8.00 3.35 26.47
CA THR A 159 -7.36 2.25 27.20
C THR A 159 -8.37 1.19 27.61
N VAL A 160 -9.49 1.61 28.20
CA VAL A 160 -10.56 0.71 28.64
C VAL A 160 -11.15 -0.03 27.43
N VAL A 161 -11.43 0.69 26.34
CA VAL A 161 -11.91 0.09 25.09
C VAL A 161 -10.91 -0.92 24.53
N ALA A 162 -9.61 -0.59 24.50
CA ALA A 162 -8.57 -1.50 24.04
C ALA A 162 -8.48 -2.76 24.91
N LEU A 163 -8.58 -2.61 26.23
CA LEU A 163 -8.58 -3.74 27.16
C LEU A 163 -9.78 -4.67 26.93
N ILE A 164 -10.98 -4.11 26.73
CA ILE A 164 -12.20 -4.88 26.40
C ILE A 164 -12.00 -5.68 25.11
N VAL A 165 -11.44 -5.06 24.06
CA VAL A 165 -11.21 -5.74 22.77
C VAL A 165 -10.17 -6.86 22.90
N VAL A 166 -9.09 -6.64 23.65
CA VAL A 166 -8.05 -7.67 23.89
C VAL A 166 -8.62 -8.84 24.68
N LEU A 167 -9.37 -8.57 25.76
CA LEU A 167 -10.00 -9.62 26.55
C LEU A 167 -11.06 -10.38 25.74
N GLY A 168 -11.89 -9.67 24.97
CA GLY A 168 -12.92 -10.27 24.12
C GLY A 168 -12.39 -11.14 22.97
N GLN A 169 -11.09 -11.10 22.66
CA GLN A 169 -10.48 -12.06 21.73
C GLN A 169 -10.14 -13.41 22.38
N ALA A 170 -10.07 -13.51 23.70
CA ALA A 170 -9.70 -14.76 24.35
C ALA A 170 -10.78 -15.85 24.12
N PRO A 171 -10.39 -17.09 23.79
CA PRO A 171 -11.34 -18.17 23.47
C PRO A 171 -12.35 -18.47 24.59
N VAL A 172 -12.00 -18.19 25.85
CA VAL A 172 -12.86 -18.41 27.02
C VAL A 172 -14.19 -17.63 26.96
N PHE A 173 -14.20 -16.47 26.30
CA PHE A 173 -15.40 -15.64 26.16
C PHE A 173 -16.26 -15.99 24.95
N GLN A 174 -15.86 -17.00 24.17
CA GLN A 174 -16.63 -17.54 23.04
C GLN A 174 -17.51 -18.73 23.45
N LEU A 175 -17.42 -19.17 24.71
CA LEU A 175 -18.30 -20.19 25.28
C LEU A 175 -19.67 -19.56 25.61
N ASP A 176 -20.75 -20.31 25.39
CA ASP A 176 -22.15 -19.84 25.44
C ASP A 176 -22.52 -19.05 26.71
N GLN A 177 -21.89 -19.34 27.85
CA GLN A 177 -22.17 -18.70 29.13
C GLN A 177 -21.55 -17.29 29.29
N LEU A 178 -20.56 -16.92 28.47
CA LEU A 178 -19.77 -15.67 28.60
C LEU A 178 -19.73 -14.83 27.31
N ASN A 179 -20.63 -15.12 26.36
CA ASN A 179 -20.69 -14.50 25.03
C ASN A 179 -20.94 -12.98 25.03
N TRP A 180 -21.41 -12.39 26.14
CA TRP A 180 -21.65 -10.94 26.21
C TRP A 180 -20.38 -10.10 25.98
N MET A 181 -19.22 -10.59 26.44
CA MET A 181 -17.94 -9.91 26.25
C MET A 181 -17.50 -9.95 24.77
N ALA A 182 -17.69 -11.10 24.11
CA ALA A 182 -17.43 -11.25 22.68
C ALA A 182 -18.34 -10.34 21.84
N ALA A 183 -19.63 -10.26 22.19
CA ALA A 183 -20.60 -9.38 21.52
C ALA A 183 -20.22 -7.89 21.60
N ILE A 184 -19.75 -7.42 22.78
CA ILE A 184 -19.27 -6.03 22.93
C ILE A 184 -18.03 -5.79 22.08
N LYS A 185 -17.06 -6.71 22.10
CA LYS A 185 -15.85 -6.61 21.27
C LYS A 185 -16.20 -6.60 19.79
N ASP A 186 -17.13 -7.44 19.34
CA ASP A 186 -17.56 -7.48 17.95
C ASP A 186 -18.30 -6.20 17.55
N TRP A 187 -19.14 -5.64 18.42
CA TRP A 187 -19.75 -4.33 18.18
C TRP A 187 -18.69 -3.23 18.03
N ILE A 188 -17.70 -3.16 18.93
CA ILE A 188 -16.60 -2.18 18.85
C ILE A 188 -15.81 -2.34 17.54
N VAL A 189 -15.49 -3.56 17.15
CA VAL A 189 -14.69 -3.81 15.95
C VAL A 189 -15.49 -3.54 14.67
N GLN A 190 -16.75 -3.95 14.61
CA GLN A 190 -17.57 -3.89 13.40
C GLN A 190 -18.15 -2.51 13.11
N TYR A 191 -18.40 -1.68 14.13
CA TYR A 191 -18.99 -0.35 13.94
C TYR A 191 -17.94 0.77 14.01
N PRO A 192 -17.45 1.22 15.20
CA PRO A 192 -16.55 2.37 15.27
C PRO A 192 -15.17 2.08 14.69
N ALA A 193 -14.55 0.93 14.99
CA ALA A 193 -13.21 0.64 14.46
C ALA A 193 -13.22 0.47 12.94
N LEU A 194 -14.21 -0.25 12.40
CA LEU A 194 -14.37 -0.38 10.96
C LEU A 194 -14.67 0.96 10.28
N ALA A 195 -15.49 1.82 10.88
CA ALA A 195 -15.74 3.17 10.36
C ALA A 195 -14.45 4.01 10.29
N ALA A 196 -13.60 3.93 11.31
CA ALA A 196 -12.31 4.62 11.32
C ALA A 196 -11.36 4.11 10.22
N ILE A 197 -11.22 2.79 10.08
CA ILE A 197 -10.38 2.16 9.03
C ILE A 197 -10.88 2.56 7.63
N ARG A 198 -12.20 2.58 7.43
CA ARG A 198 -12.83 3.05 6.18
C ARG A 198 -12.50 4.52 5.90
N GLY A 199 -12.59 5.39 6.91
CA GLY A 199 -12.20 6.80 6.80
C GLY A 199 -10.74 6.97 6.38
N ILE A 200 -9.82 6.20 6.99
CA ILE A 200 -8.40 6.21 6.63
C ILE A 200 -8.20 5.75 5.19
N ALA A 201 -8.82 4.64 4.78
CA ALA A 201 -8.71 4.11 3.42
C ALA A 201 -9.19 5.13 2.36
N LEU A 202 -10.29 5.83 2.62
CA LEU A 202 -10.80 6.90 1.76
C LEU A 202 -9.84 8.09 1.72
N GLY A 203 -9.33 8.51 2.87
CA GLY A 203 -8.36 9.61 2.97
C GLY A 203 -7.06 9.33 2.21
N VAL A 204 -6.52 8.12 2.33
CA VAL A 204 -5.32 7.69 1.58
C VAL A 204 -5.59 7.70 0.09
N SER A 205 -6.72 7.14 -0.34
CA SER A 205 -7.10 7.09 -1.76
C SER A 205 -7.22 8.49 -2.35
N LEU A 206 -7.91 9.40 -1.66
CA LEU A 206 -8.03 10.81 -2.06
C LEU A 206 -6.68 11.53 -2.08
N GLY A 207 -5.80 11.26 -1.12
CA GLY A 207 -4.45 11.82 -1.06
C GLY A 207 -3.58 11.40 -2.26
N ILE A 208 -3.70 10.14 -2.70
CA ILE A 208 -3.00 9.63 -3.89
C ILE A 208 -3.57 10.29 -5.15
N ILE A 209 -4.89 10.39 -5.29
CA ILE A 209 -5.56 11.04 -6.42
C ILE A 209 -5.14 12.52 -6.50
N ALA A 210 -5.14 13.25 -5.39
CA ALA A 210 -4.76 14.66 -5.35
C ALA A 210 -3.28 14.88 -5.69
N THR A 211 -2.38 14.02 -5.21
CA THR A 211 -0.94 14.12 -5.49
C THR A 211 -0.62 13.78 -6.95
N SER A 212 -1.22 12.71 -7.47
CA SER A 212 -1.05 12.32 -8.88
C SER A 212 -1.67 13.36 -9.84
N ALA A 213 -2.81 13.96 -9.49
CA ALA A 213 -3.39 15.07 -10.25
C ALA A 213 -2.46 16.30 -10.29
N ARG A 214 -1.87 16.69 -9.15
CA ARG A 214 -0.90 17.81 -9.09
C ARG A 214 0.32 17.56 -9.99
N LEU A 215 0.80 16.31 -10.04
CA LEU A 215 1.89 15.91 -10.93
C LEU A 215 1.47 15.96 -12.41
N LEU A 216 0.26 15.48 -12.76
CA LEU A 216 -0.26 15.49 -14.12
C LEU A 216 -0.49 16.91 -14.66
N LEU A 217 -1.04 17.78 -13.83
CA LEU A 217 -1.25 19.19 -14.16
C LEU A 217 0.06 20.00 -14.15
N GLY A 218 1.17 19.40 -13.71
CA GLY A 218 2.49 20.02 -13.71
C GLY A 218 2.64 21.17 -12.70
N ILE A 219 1.81 21.17 -11.65
CA ILE A 219 1.83 22.17 -10.56
C ILE A 219 3.01 21.88 -9.62
N ASP A 220 3.19 20.63 -9.21
CA ASP A 220 4.33 20.19 -8.39
C ASP A 220 5.48 19.70 -9.30
N ARG A 221 6.36 20.61 -9.73
CA ARG A 221 7.57 20.26 -10.51
C ARG A 221 8.73 19.92 -9.57
N GLN A 222 8.99 18.64 -9.34
CA GLN A 222 10.07 18.17 -8.46
C GLN A 222 11.51 18.32 -9.02
N TYR A 223 11.71 18.96 -10.19
CA TYR A 223 13.04 19.04 -10.85
C TYR A 223 13.44 20.45 -11.30
N LEU A 224 13.22 21.47 -10.48
CA LEU A 224 13.92 22.77 -10.60
C LEU A 224 14.77 23.00 -9.35
N SER A 225 15.88 22.26 -9.26
CA SER A 225 17.08 22.62 -8.49
C SER A 225 18.29 22.49 -9.40
#